data_AF-A0A4P9WMT1-F1
#
_entry.id   AF-A0A4P9WMT1-F1
#
_cell.length_a   1.000
_cell.length_b   1.000
_cell.length_c   1.000
_cell.angle_alpha   90.00
_cell.angle_beta   90.00
_cell.angle_gamma   90.00
#
_symmetry.space_group_name_H-M   'P 1'
#
loop_
_entity.id
_entity.type
_entity.pdbx_description
1 polymer ?
#
loop_
_entity_poly.entity_id
_entity_poly.type
_entity_poly.pdbx_seq_one_letter_code
_entity_poly.pdbx_strand_id
1 'polypeptide(L)'
;MLISFTKLLVLAVTAVASVRATGAGMCFQVGVPNPFCVYGSPVKNVQDMVEIRYEIPQGLTWAALGVGSSMQSADIMFVNIDANGTAALTRRTASGFFLPPLATAEDLTLVPAASGQFTVNNAPTTVVTFIRSKTDPANSNPLTAQPQSFIWAALPGSPGGALNQHQFKGTTTGNFLDGSLAFTAGAARGPLISGSGANYDTLIHAHGILMAVGWLVMAPLGVYVARFGKAAFGVWWFRIHIALLLVGAVGGTYAGFGLVYSAISQNGGVHFSTTDSVHGAHVIIGLILLILTAPQAILGFIIDKLWVPTRRLVVLLALVNIPLGINTYDNLGSWAYIVYGVWLGAVVLGGFFLQIRNGQTVPGPCRIDITYLKPGRSATVIQAVLTLAASPTRTRVHTIITLGADTTGPSLSFPPAGPAGVAEWGLPPFTTCVPVQNPHNIGRKIDVRLSGQPVDHQRPSYAMWAAIPGRHVNDWRSVALYIDFIYNPLSLVPYEEESWYPTFSIHCGRHLIDGEIRDQKGRLLASIRQYATVVPWAMNDIQAQKATKSHL
;
A
#
# COMPACT_ATOMS: atom_id res chain seq x y z
N MET A 1 -10.51 21.94 12.28
CA MET A 1 -10.60 20.78 13.21
C MET A 1 -9.48 19.81 12.85
N LEU A 2 -8.24 20.13 13.26
CA LEU A 2 -7.05 19.29 13.01
C LEU A 2 -6.82 18.43 14.26
N ILE A 3 -7.01 17.12 14.14
CA ILE A 3 -6.64 16.16 15.19
C ILE A 3 -5.18 15.77 14.95
N SER A 4 -4.37 15.98 15.99
CA SER A 4 -2.92 15.84 16.00
C SER A 4 -2.49 14.38 15.82
N PHE A 5 -1.83 14.07 14.71
CA PHE A 5 -1.26 12.77 14.33
C PHE A 5 -0.12 12.27 15.25
N THR A 6 0.33 13.08 16.22
CA THR A 6 1.51 12.83 17.06
C THR A 6 1.31 11.86 18.22
N LYS A 7 0.07 11.45 18.54
CA LYS A 7 -0.18 10.56 19.70
C LYS A 7 -0.10 9.05 19.41
N LEU A 8 0.19 8.63 18.17
CA LEU A 8 0.19 7.21 17.80
C LEU A 8 1.56 6.51 17.83
N LEU A 9 2.66 7.21 18.16
CA LEU A 9 4.03 6.66 18.02
C LEU A 9 4.82 6.49 19.34
N VAL A 10 4.19 6.56 20.51
CA VAL A 10 4.89 6.39 21.80
C VAL A 10 4.12 5.44 22.69
N LEU A 11 4.29 4.13 22.48
CA LEU A 11 3.91 3.11 23.46
C LEU A 11 4.70 1.82 23.20
N ALA A 12 6.00 1.88 23.42
CA ALA A 12 6.79 0.68 23.67
C ALA A 12 7.97 1.06 24.58
N VAL A 13 8.08 0.32 25.68
CA VAL A 13 9.10 0.32 26.75
C VAL A 13 8.52 0.80 28.09
N THR A 14 7.78 -0.12 28.73
CA THR A 14 7.66 -0.17 30.18
C THR A 14 8.48 -1.35 30.68
N ALA A 15 9.58 -1.03 31.37
CA ALA A 15 10.41 -1.98 32.08
C ALA A 15 9.62 -2.62 33.22
N VAL A 16 9.66 -3.96 33.29
CA VAL A 16 9.06 -4.73 34.38
C VAL A 16 10.06 -4.79 35.54
N ALA A 17 9.80 -4.02 36.60
CA ALA A 17 10.48 -4.21 37.88
C ALA A 17 9.80 -5.37 38.63
N SER A 18 10.52 -6.45 38.89
CA SER A 18 10.03 -7.62 39.63
C SER A 18 10.10 -7.36 41.14
N VAL A 19 8.97 -6.99 41.74
CA VAL A 19 8.81 -7.03 43.20
C VAL A 19 8.64 -8.50 43.61
N ARG A 20 9.63 -9.07 44.29
CA ARG A 20 9.51 -10.39 44.93
C ARG A 20 8.63 -10.27 46.17
N ALA A 21 7.33 -10.42 46.00
CA ALA A 21 6.44 -10.78 47.10
C ALA A 21 6.56 -12.29 47.32
N THR A 22 7.04 -12.70 48.49
CA THR A 22 7.02 -14.10 48.92
C THR A 22 5.58 -14.53 49.18
N GLY A 23 5.08 -15.53 48.44
CA GLY A 23 3.72 -16.10 48.60
C GLY A 23 2.70 -15.72 47.51
N ALA A 24 3.17 -15.22 46.36
CA ALA A 24 2.31 -14.72 45.29
C ALA A 24 1.94 -15.84 44.29
N GLY A 25 0.78 -16.47 44.45
CA GLY A 25 0.23 -17.37 43.43
C GLY A 25 0.08 -16.69 42.05
N MET A 26 0.03 -17.48 40.99
CA MET A 26 -0.20 -16.98 39.63
C MET A 26 -1.70 -16.68 39.46
N CYS A 27 -2.06 -15.41 39.30
CA CYS A 27 -3.46 -15.00 39.16
C CYS A 27 -3.75 -14.49 37.75
N PHE A 28 -4.83 -14.96 37.14
CA PHE A 28 -5.19 -14.75 35.75
C PHE A 28 -6.49 -13.94 35.62
N GLN A 29 -6.49 -12.90 34.80
CA GLN A 29 -7.70 -12.15 34.46
C GLN A 29 -8.50 -12.92 33.39
N VAL A 30 -9.69 -13.37 33.77
CA VAL A 30 -10.49 -14.35 33.00
C VAL A 30 -11.90 -13.84 32.70
N GLY A 31 -12.06 -12.53 32.49
CA GLY A 31 -13.33 -11.95 32.06
C GLY A 31 -14.44 -11.91 33.13
N VAL A 32 -14.12 -12.24 34.38
CA VAL A 32 -15.02 -12.09 35.54
C VAL A 32 -14.35 -11.21 36.61
N PRO A 33 -15.11 -10.63 37.56
CA PRO A 33 -14.56 -9.62 38.49
C PRO A 33 -13.40 -10.11 39.36
N ASN A 34 -13.36 -11.41 39.67
CA ASN A 34 -12.28 -12.03 40.44
C ASN A 34 -11.37 -12.85 39.51
N PRO A 35 -10.05 -12.85 39.72
CA PRO A 35 -9.13 -13.65 38.92
C PRO A 35 -9.20 -15.13 39.28
N PHE A 36 -8.82 -15.98 38.32
CA PHE A 36 -8.49 -17.39 38.55
C PHE A 36 -7.05 -17.46 39.08
N CYS A 37 -6.81 -18.02 40.27
CA CYS A 37 -5.46 -18.10 40.84
C CYS A 37 -4.98 -19.55 41.00
N VAL A 38 -3.68 -19.76 40.78
CA VAL A 38 -3.01 -21.05 40.94
C VAL A 38 -1.79 -20.91 41.83
N TYR A 39 -1.70 -21.80 42.81
CA TYR A 39 -0.62 -21.91 43.76
C TYR A 39 0.02 -23.29 43.64
N GLY A 40 1.29 -23.40 44.00
CA GLY A 40 1.94 -24.71 44.09
C GLY A 40 3.14 -24.71 45.02
N SER A 41 3.31 -25.82 45.72
CA SER A 41 4.42 -26.06 46.64
C SER A 41 4.72 -27.55 46.79
N PRO A 42 5.95 -27.94 47.14
CA PRO A 42 6.25 -29.33 47.50
C PRO A 42 5.39 -29.81 48.66
N VAL A 43 4.91 -31.06 48.60
CA VAL A 43 4.20 -31.68 49.73
C VAL A 43 5.20 -31.91 50.87
N LYS A 44 4.85 -31.49 52.09
CA LYS A 44 5.70 -31.73 53.27
C LYS A 44 5.85 -33.23 53.51
N ASN A 45 7.09 -33.68 53.74
CA ASN A 45 7.43 -35.06 54.10
C ASN A 45 7.09 -36.13 53.05
N VAL A 46 6.72 -35.75 51.82
CA VAL A 46 6.54 -36.67 50.69
C VAL A 46 7.47 -36.23 49.58
N GLN A 47 8.53 -37.01 49.35
CA GLN A 47 9.41 -36.75 48.22
C GLN A 47 8.63 -36.93 46.91
N ASP A 48 8.99 -36.14 45.91
CA ASP A 48 8.42 -36.20 44.56
C ASP A 48 6.94 -35.86 44.37
N MET A 49 6.28 -35.27 45.35
CA MET A 49 4.92 -34.74 45.19
C MET A 49 4.86 -33.21 45.29
N VAL A 50 3.97 -32.61 44.50
CA VAL A 50 3.65 -31.19 44.50
C VAL A 50 2.17 -31.03 44.80
N GLU A 51 1.84 -30.21 45.78
CA GLU A 51 0.47 -29.76 46.02
C GLU A 51 0.19 -28.54 45.17
N ILE A 52 -0.91 -28.57 44.43
CA ILE A 52 -1.38 -27.48 43.57
C ILE A 52 -2.79 -27.11 44.02
N ARG A 53 -3.02 -25.80 44.17
CA ARG A 53 -4.31 -25.25 44.58
C ARG A 53 -4.83 -24.28 43.54
N TYR A 54 -6.05 -24.52 43.08
CA TYR A 54 -6.80 -23.62 42.21
C TYR A 54 -7.82 -22.85 43.03
N GLU A 55 -7.91 -21.55 42.79
CA GLU A 55 -8.96 -20.68 43.28
C GLU A 55 -9.75 -20.17 42.08
N ILE A 56 -10.90 -20.80 41.82
CA ILE A 56 -11.71 -20.59 40.64
C ILE A 56 -12.89 -19.68 41.02
N PRO A 57 -12.93 -18.44 40.52
CA PRO A 57 -14.00 -17.49 40.83
C PRO A 57 -15.35 -17.97 40.27
N GLN A 58 -16.44 -17.49 40.86
CA GLN A 58 -17.77 -17.67 40.27
C GLN A 58 -17.86 -17.04 38.86
N GLY A 59 -18.69 -17.65 38.02
CA GLY A 59 -18.88 -17.22 36.62
C GLY A 59 -17.94 -17.89 35.62
N LEU A 60 -17.24 -18.95 36.03
CA LEU A 60 -16.50 -19.83 35.12
C LEU A 60 -17.20 -21.19 35.00
N THR A 61 -17.22 -21.73 33.78
CA THR A 61 -17.60 -23.11 33.50
C THR A 61 -16.46 -24.07 33.85
N TRP A 62 -15.23 -23.69 33.48
CA TRP A 62 -14.04 -24.49 33.74
C TRP A 62 -12.78 -23.61 33.73
N ALA A 63 -11.73 -24.10 34.39
CA ALA A 63 -10.39 -23.51 34.36
C ALA A 63 -9.32 -24.59 34.31
N ALA A 64 -8.17 -24.29 33.70
CA ALA A 64 -7.09 -25.24 33.52
C ALA A 64 -5.71 -24.57 33.54
N LEU A 65 -4.71 -25.32 34.01
CA LEU A 65 -3.29 -25.02 33.84
C LEU A 65 -2.63 -26.19 33.13
N GLY A 66 -1.77 -25.92 32.15
CA GLY A 66 -0.91 -26.92 31.53
C GLY A 66 0.57 -26.66 31.81
N VAL A 67 1.33 -27.73 32.03
CA VAL A 67 2.81 -27.67 32.02
C VAL A 67 3.27 -27.78 30.58
N GLY A 68 4.04 -26.80 30.12
CA GLY A 68 4.48 -26.67 28.72
C GLY A 68 4.38 -25.24 28.21
N SER A 69 4.99 -24.98 27.06
CA SER A 69 4.99 -23.65 26.41
C SER A 69 3.83 -23.44 25.43
N SER A 70 3.14 -24.51 25.04
CA SER A 70 1.99 -24.46 24.12
C SER A 70 1.02 -25.60 24.38
N MET A 71 -0.23 -25.46 23.91
CA MET A 71 -1.23 -26.52 24.00
C MET A 71 -0.82 -27.77 23.20
N GLN A 72 0.01 -27.68 22.16
CA GLN A 72 0.34 -28.84 21.31
C GLN A 72 1.17 -29.94 22.00
N SER A 73 1.71 -29.66 23.18
CA SER A 73 2.51 -30.62 23.92
C SER A 73 2.31 -30.46 25.42
N ALA A 74 1.21 -29.84 25.85
CA ALA A 74 1.01 -29.52 27.26
C ALA A 74 0.37 -30.70 28.00
N ASP A 75 0.78 -30.83 29.25
CA ASP A 75 0.13 -31.70 30.21
C ASP A 75 -0.77 -30.89 31.14
N ILE A 76 -2.07 -31.09 30.99
CA ILE A 76 -3.13 -30.18 31.43
C ILE A 76 -3.84 -30.76 32.65
N MET A 77 -3.84 -29.96 33.72
CA MET A 77 -4.68 -30.15 34.89
C MET A 77 -5.95 -29.33 34.68
N PHE A 78 -7.06 -30.03 34.48
CA PHE A 78 -8.33 -29.44 34.04
C PHE A 78 -9.39 -29.59 35.13
N VAL A 79 -10.03 -28.47 35.49
CA VAL A 79 -11.13 -28.44 36.44
C VAL A 79 -12.41 -27.99 35.75
N ASN A 80 -13.38 -28.90 35.66
CA ASN A 80 -14.75 -28.57 35.26
C ASN A 80 -15.60 -28.24 36.48
N ILE A 81 -16.49 -27.26 36.39
CA ILE A 81 -17.48 -26.97 37.44
C ILE A 81 -18.83 -27.47 36.95
N ASP A 82 -19.42 -28.42 37.66
CA ASP A 82 -20.73 -28.99 37.31
C ASP A 82 -21.89 -28.03 37.68
N ALA A 83 -23.13 -28.38 37.29
CA ALA A 83 -24.30 -27.55 37.55
C ALA A 83 -24.58 -27.30 39.05
N ASN A 84 -24.05 -28.15 39.93
CA ASN A 84 -24.17 -28.05 41.38
C ASN A 84 -23.03 -27.23 42.00
N GLY A 85 -22.09 -26.71 41.20
CA GLY A 85 -20.90 -26.01 41.67
C GLY A 85 -19.82 -26.94 42.23
N THR A 86 -19.92 -28.25 41.97
CA THR A 86 -18.92 -29.25 42.33
C THR A 86 -17.83 -29.28 41.28
N ALA A 87 -16.57 -29.33 41.71
CA ALA A 87 -15.45 -29.38 40.80
C ALA A 87 -15.05 -30.82 40.47
N ALA A 88 -14.92 -31.12 39.18
CA ALA A 88 -14.35 -32.36 38.68
C ALA A 88 -12.94 -32.10 38.13
N LEU A 89 -11.93 -32.70 38.76
CA LEU A 89 -10.53 -32.64 38.35
C LEU A 89 -10.22 -33.79 37.39
N THR A 90 -9.57 -33.48 36.27
CA THR A 90 -9.11 -34.46 35.28
C THR A 90 -7.73 -34.08 34.75
N ARG A 91 -6.93 -35.07 34.37
CA ARG A 91 -5.69 -34.84 33.63
C ARG A 91 -5.91 -35.05 32.15
N ARG A 92 -5.32 -34.20 31.32
CA ARG A 92 -5.41 -34.29 29.86
C ARG A 92 -4.05 -34.05 29.21
N THR A 93 -3.77 -34.76 28.13
CA THR A 93 -2.54 -34.56 27.35
C THR A 93 -2.90 -34.01 25.99
N ALA A 94 -2.35 -32.85 25.65
CA ALA A 94 -2.68 -32.18 24.41
C ALA A 94 -1.56 -32.37 23.37
N SER A 95 -1.94 -32.78 22.16
CA SER A 95 -1.05 -32.97 21.00
C SER A 95 -1.36 -32.01 19.84
N GLY A 96 -2.26 -31.04 20.08
CA GLY A 96 -2.76 -30.10 19.09
C GLY A 96 -3.71 -29.07 19.68
N PHE A 97 -4.39 -28.30 18.82
CA PHE A 97 -5.36 -27.26 19.21
C PHE A 97 -6.81 -27.76 19.14
N PHE A 98 -7.05 -28.98 19.61
CA PHE A 98 -8.37 -29.60 19.71
C PHE A 98 -8.62 -30.04 21.15
N LEU A 99 -9.83 -30.49 21.48
CA LEU A 99 -10.18 -30.96 22.82
C LEU A 99 -9.18 -32.04 23.28
N PRO A 100 -8.36 -31.77 24.31
CA PRO A 100 -7.36 -32.73 24.75
C PRO A 100 -8.02 -34.00 25.30
N PRO A 101 -7.63 -35.21 24.86
CA PRO A 101 -8.12 -36.45 25.44
C PRO A 101 -7.69 -36.57 26.91
N LEU A 102 -8.39 -37.41 27.68
CA LEU A 102 -7.96 -37.77 29.02
C LEU A 102 -6.58 -38.46 28.95
N ALA A 103 -5.72 -38.16 29.92
CA ALA A 103 -4.42 -38.82 30.01
C ALA A 103 -4.59 -40.31 30.30
N THR A 104 -3.73 -41.15 29.74
CA THR A 104 -3.75 -42.61 29.95
C THR A 104 -3.30 -43.02 31.35
N ALA A 105 -2.56 -42.15 32.04
CA ALA A 105 -2.16 -42.28 33.42
C ALA A 105 -2.69 -41.09 34.22
N GLU A 106 -3.57 -41.35 35.18
CA GLU A 106 -4.01 -40.34 36.14
C GLU A 106 -3.07 -40.34 37.34
N ASP A 107 -2.34 -39.23 37.53
CA ASP A 107 -1.43 -38.96 38.66
C ASP A 107 -1.92 -37.80 39.53
N LEU A 108 -3.19 -37.41 39.40
CA LEU A 108 -3.82 -36.35 40.18
C LEU A 108 -4.65 -36.96 41.30
N THR A 109 -4.32 -36.61 42.55
CA THR A 109 -5.13 -37.00 43.71
C THR A 109 -5.72 -35.77 44.36
N LEU A 110 -7.05 -35.68 44.40
CA LEU A 110 -7.76 -34.59 45.07
C LEU A 110 -7.45 -34.62 46.58
N VAL A 111 -7.30 -33.44 47.20
CA VAL A 111 -7.21 -33.25 48.66
C VAL A 111 -8.58 -32.75 49.14
N PRO A 112 -9.50 -33.63 49.60
CA PRO A 112 -10.89 -33.25 49.84
C PRO A 112 -11.03 -32.21 50.96
N ALA A 113 -10.22 -32.31 52.01
CA ALA A 113 -10.25 -31.38 53.15
C ALA A 113 -9.85 -29.93 52.77
N ALA A 114 -9.13 -29.75 51.66
CA ALA A 114 -8.69 -28.45 51.16
C ALA A 114 -9.40 -28.05 49.85
N SER A 115 -10.49 -28.75 49.50
CA SER A 115 -11.29 -28.52 48.30
C SER A 115 -12.76 -28.28 48.67
N GLY A 116 -13.46 -27.46 47.89
CA GLY A 116 -14.85 -27.10 48.16
C GLY A 116 -15.16 -25.63 47.86
N GLN A 117 -16.28 -25.14 48.39
CA GLN A 117 -16.67 -23.74 48.28
C GLN A 117 -16.11 -22.94 49.46
N PHE A 118 -15.32 -21.91 49.17
CA PHE A 118 -14.73 -21.02 50.17
C PHE A 118 -15.06 -19.56 49.86
N THR A 119 -14.97 -18.71 50.87
CA THR A 119 -14.97 -17.26 50.67
C THR A 119 -13.53 -16.78 50.60
N VAL A 120 -13.09 -16.35 49.42
CA VAL A 120 -11.74 -15.81 49.20
C VAL A 120 -11.86 -14.35 48.81
N ASN A 121 -11.23 -13.45 49.56
CA ASN A 121 -11.32 -12.00 49.36
C ASN A 121 -12.77 -11.49 49.26
N ASN A 122 -13.62 -11.93 50.18
CA ASN A 122 -15.05 -11.60 50.25
C ASN A 122 -15.87 -12.04 49.02
N ALA A 123 -15.37 -12.99 48.23
CA ALA A 123 -16.09 -13.56 47.10
C ALA A 123 -16.20 -15.09 47.20
N PRO A 124 -17.38 -15.68 46.91
CA PRO A 124 -17.51 -17.13 46.80
C PRO A 124 -16.61 -17.65 45.68
N THR A 125 -15.82 -18.68 45.99
CA THR A 125 -14.77 -19.21 45.13
C THR A 125 -14.72 -20.73 45.28
N THR A 126 -14.70 -21.43 44.15
CA THR A 126 -14.50 -22.89 44.12
C THR A 126 -13.02 -23.15 44.24
N VAL A 127 -12.60 -23.78 45.34
CA VAL A 127 -11.21 -24.14 45.58
C VAL A 127 -11.02 -25.62 45.30
N VAL A 128 -9.99 -25.94 44.51
CA VAL A 128 -9.62 -27.32 44.21
C VAL A 128 -8.14 -27.49 44.53
N THR A 129 -7.85 -28.28 45.55
CA THR A 129 -6.49 -28.62 45.95
C THR A 129 -6.23 -30.07 45.62
N PHE A 130 -5.11 -30.35 44.94
CA PHE A 130 -4.75 -31.69 44.54
C PHE A 130 -3.23 -31.87 44.57
N ILE A 131 -2.79 -33.11 44.68
CA ILE A 131 -1.37 -33.49 44.63
C ILE A 131 -1.06 -34.17 43.31
N ARG A 132 0.16 -33.95 42.84
CA ARG A 132 0.69 -34.45 41.57
C ARG A 132 2.14 -34.90 41.74
N SER A 133 2.54 -35.94 41.01
CA SER A 133 3.95 -36.37 40.93
C SER A 133 4.83 -35.35 40.21
N LYS A 134 6.07 -35.15 40.68
CA LYS A 134 7.09 -34.38 39.95
C LYS A 134 7.52 -35.09 38.68
N THR A 135 7.62 -36.41 38.75
CA THR A 135 7.90 -37.28 37.60
C THR A 135 6.58 -37.55 36.90
N ASP A 136 6.46 -37.07 35.67
CA ASP A 136 5.33 -37.36 34.82
C ASP A 136 5.38 -38.86 34.43
N PRO A 137 4.32 -39.67 34.66
CA PRO A 137 4.27 -41.07 34.24
C PRO A 137 4.56 -41.31 32.75
N ALA A 138 4.27 -40.30 31.91
CA ALA A 138 4.52 -40.31 30.47
C ALA A 138 5.79 -39.53 30.08
N ASN A 139 6.58 -39.03 31.05
CA ASN A 139 7.79 -38.23 30.88
C ASN A 139 7.66 -37.06 29.89
N SER A 140 6.45 -36.55 29.67
CA SER A 140 6.17 -35.56 28.63
C SER A 140 6.43 -34.13 29.14
N ASN A 141 6.10 -33.82 30.41
CA ASN A 141 6.42 -32.53 31.04
C ASN A 141 6.59 -32.66 32.58
N PRO A 142 7.75 -33.11 33.11
CA PRO A 142 7.98 -33.21 34.55
C PRO A 142 8.05 -31.83 35.22
N LEU A 143 7.71 -31.75 36.51
CA LEU A 143 7.92 -30.55 37.31
C LEU A 143 9.37 -30.50 37.80
N THR A 144 10.07 -29.40 37.53
CA THR A 144 11.49 -29.23 37.82
C THR A 144 11.75 -28.10 38.82
N ALA A 145 12.95 -28.07 39.39
CA ALA A 145 13.35 -27.00 40.31
C ALA A 145 13.71 -25.69 39.59
N GLN A 146 13.71 -25.66 38.25
CA GLN A 146 13.92 -24.46 37.46
C GLN A 146 12.58 -23.81 37.08
N PRO A 147 12.54 -22.51 36.78
CA PRO A 147 11.36 -21.87 36.21
C PRO A 147 10.91 -22.58 34.92
N GLN A 148 9.63 -22.94 34.85
CA GLN A 148 9.03 -23.62 33.69
C GLN A 148 7.96 -22.77 33.05
N SER A 149 7.72 -23.01 31.76
CA SER A 149 6.57 -22.44 31.06
C SER A 149 5.30 -23.19 31.46
N PHE A 150 4.27 -22.41 31.75
CA PHE A 150 2.91 -22.88 31.91
C PHE A 150 2.02 -22.24 30.86
N ILE A 151 1.00 -22.98 30.44
CA ILE A 151 -0.16 -22.44 29.76
C ILE A 151 -1.32 -22.40 30.73
N TRP A 152 -2.24 -21.46 30.53
CA TRP A 152 -3.48 -21.42 31.29
C TRP A 152 -4.65 -21.13 30.36
N ALA A 153 -5.84 -21.59 30.75
CA ALA A 153 -7.06 -21.41 29.99
C ALA A 153 -8.28 -21.38 30.90
N ALA A 154 -9.28 -20.59 30.54
CA ALA A 154 -10.56 -20.52 31.24
C ALA A 154 -11.71 -20.18 30.27
N LEU A 155 -12.90 -20.64 30.64
CA LEU A 155 -14.14 -20.31 29.95
C LEU A 155 -15.13 -19.67 30.94
N PRO A 156 -15.45 -18.39 30.79
CA PRO A 156 -16.58 -17.76 31.47
C PRO A 156 -17.90 -18.38 31.06
N GLY A 157 -18.79 -18.53 32.04
CA GLY A 157 -20.10 -19.12 31.84
C GLY A 157 -20.71 -19.62 33.14
N SER A 158 -21.82 -20.34 32.99
CA SER A 158 -22.50 -20.95 34.12
C SER A 158 -21.91 -22.32 34.44
N PRO A 159 -21.83 -22.70 35.74
CA PRO A 159 -21.53 -24.07 36.15
C PRO A 159 -22.42 -25.08 35.41
N GLY A 160 -21.85 -26.20 34.97
CA GLY A 160 -22.54 -27.23 34.18
C GLY A 160 -22.73 -26.90 32.70
N GLY A 161 -22.19 -25.78 32.22
CA GLY A 161 -22.18 -25.44 30.80
C GLY A 161 -21.41 -26.44 29.93
N ALA A 162 -21.63 -26.40 28.62
CA ALA A 162 -20.91 -27.24 27.67
C ALA A 162 -19.40 -26.96 27.69
N LEU A 163 -18.60 -28.02 27.51
CA LEU A 163 -17.16 -27.93 27.35
C LEU A 163 -16.81 -27.34 25.98
N ASN A 164 -16.83 -26.01 25.89
CA ASN A 164 -16.41 -25.26 24.72
C ASN A 164 -14.94 -24.82 24.82
N GLN A 165 -14.39 -24.33 23.71
CA GLN A 165 -13.06 -23.74 23.66
C GLN A 165 -12.94 -22.57 24.65
N HIS A 166 -11.78 -22.44 25.31
CA HIS A 166 -11.49 -21.31 26.20
C HIS A 166 -11.69 -19.96 25.50
N GLN A 167 -12.19 -18.97 26.23
CA GLN A 167 -12.19 -17.58 25.79
C GLN A 167 -10.93 -16.85 26.26
N PHE A 168 -10.43 -17.20 27.45
CA PHE A 168 -9.24 -16.60 28.04
C PHE A 168 -8.16 -17.66 28.11
N LYS A 169 -6.97 -17.33 27.62
CA LYS A 169 -5.79 -18.17 27.70
C LYS A 169 -4.54 -17.33 27.70
N GLY A 170 -3.42 -17.95 28.03
CA GLY A 170 -2.11 -17.34 27.90
C GLY A 170 -1.01 -18.29 28.29
N THR A 171 0.21 -17.77 28.28
CA THR A 171 1.38 -18.43 28.82
C THR A 171 1.92 -17.63 29.99
N THR A 172 2.58 -18.30 30.91
CA THR A 172 3.31 -17.67 32.02
C THR A 172 4.52 -18.52 32.38
N THR A 173 5.39 -18.01 33.23
CA THR A 173 6.51 -18.76 33.78
C THR A 173 6.44 -18.76 35.31
N GLY A 174 6.85 -19.87 35.92
CA GLY A 174 6.86 -19.98 37.37
C GLY A 174 7.59 -21.24 37.84
N ASN A 175 7.64 -21.43 39.15
CA ASN A 175 8.28 -22.59 39.76
C ASN A 175 7.45 -23.06 40.96
N PHE A 176 6.92 -24.28 40.90
CA PHE A 176 6.16 -24.85 42.01
C PHE A 176 7.05 -25.45 43.10
N LEU A 177 8.36 -25.58 42.88
CA LEU A 177 9.27 -26.27 43.80
C LEU A 177 10.10 -25.34 44.68
N ASP A 178 10.24 -24.05 44.34
CA ASP A 178 11.03 -23.09 45.11
C ASP A 178 10.24 -22.36 46.21
N GLY A 179 8.94 -22.65 46.34
CA GLY A 179 8.04 -22.05 47.32
C GLY A 179 7.59 -20.62 46.98
N SER A 180 8.02 -20.04 45.85
CA SER A 180 7.61 -18.69 45.43
C SER A 180 6.09 -18.59 45.18
N LEU A 181 5.49 -19.70 44.75
CA LEU A 181 4.05 -19.84 44.45
C LEU A 181 3.26 -20.53 45.57
N ALA A 182 3.85 -20.74 46.75
CA ALA A 182 3.18 -21.42 47.85
C ALA A 182 1.96 -20.64 48.35
N PHE A 183 0.85 -21.35 48.60
CA PHE A 183 -0.35 -20.73 49.17
C PHE A 183 -0.10 -20.33 50.63
N THR A 184 -0.39 -19.07 50.96
CA THR A 184 -0.40 -18.56 52.33
C THR A 184 -1.75 -17.90 52.59
N ALA A 185 -2.51 -18.42 53.55
CA ALA A 185 -3.81 -17.87 53.88
C ALA A 185 -3.69 -16.39 54.31
N GLY A 186 -4.49 -15.52 53.70
CA GLY A 186 -4.47 -14.07 53.95
C GLY A 186 -3.35 -13.30 53.25
N ALA A 187 -2.47 -13.95 52.48
CA ALA A 187 -1.48 -13.25 51.66
C ALA A 187 -2.13 -12.52 50.48
N ALA A 188 -1.50 -11.42 50.05
CA ALA A 188 -1.89 -10.70 48.85
C ALA A 188 -1.75 -11.61 47.61
N ARG A 189 -2.68 -11.47 46.66
CA ARG A 189 -2.59 -12.15 45.36
C ARG A 189 -1.31 -11.73 44.63
N GLY A 190 -0.76 -12.64 43.83
CA GLY A 190 0.35 -12.32 42.95
C GLY A 190 -0.04 -11.36 41.83
N PRO A 191 0.94 -10.94 40.99
CA PRO A 191 0.67 -10.06 39.87
C PRO A 191 -0.40 -10.66 38.96
N LEU A 192 -1.35 -9.81 38.55
CA LEU A 192 -2.41 -10.19 37.62
C LEU A 192 -1.82 -10.37 36.23
N ILE A 193 -1.89 -11.62 35.74
CA ILE A 193 -1.50 -12.01 34.39
C ILE A 193 -2.74 -11.86 33.50
N SER A 194 -2.73 -10.88 32.61
CA SER A 194 -3.79 -10.71 31.62
C SER A 194 -3.64 -11.75 30.50
N GLY A 195 -4.73 -12.41 30.14
CA GLY A 195 -4.77 -13.33 29.01
C GLY A 195 -4.55 -12.63 27.68
N SER A 196 -3.98 -13.34 26.72
CA SER A 196 -3.76 -12.81 25.37
C SER A 196 -5.06 -12.54 24.62
N GLY A 197 -6.20 -13.07 25.06
CA GLY A 197 -7.52 -12.81 24.46
C GLY A 197 -7.86 -11.31 24.34
N ALA A 198 -7.63 -10.52 25.39
CA ALA A 198 -7.94 -9.09 25.37
C ALA A 198 -7.03 -8.27 24.42
N ASN A 199 -5.75 -8.64 24.35
CA ASN A 199 -4.79 -8.00 23.43
C ASN A 199 -4.98 -8.49 22.00
N TYR A 200 -5.35 -9.75 21.82
CA TYR A 200 -5.63 -10.35 20.51
C TYR A 200 -6.76 -9.59 19.82
N ASP A 201 -7.92 -9.45 20.47
CA ASP A 201 -9.05 -8.72 19.88
C ASP A 201 -8.69 -7.28 19.56
N THR A 202 -7.95 -6.61 20.45
CA THR A 202 -7.49 -5.24 20.22
C THR A 202 -6.57 -5.13 19.00
N LEU A 203 -5.63 -6.06 18.84
CA LEU A 203 -4.69 -6.10 17.71
C LEU A 203 -5.38 -6.44 16.39
N ILE A 204 -6.34 -7.38 16.40
CA ILE A 204 -7.12 -7.75 15.22
C ILE A 204 -8.03 -6.60 14.78
N HIS A 205 -8.70 -5.91 15.72
CA HIS A 205 -9.45 -4.69 15.39
C HIS A 205 -8.55 -3.59 14.81
N ALA A 206 -7.38 -3.37 15.41
CA ALA A 206 -6.42 -2.39 14.90
C ALA A 206 -5.93 -2.75 13.49
N HIS A 207 -5.67 -4.04 13.22
CA HIS A 207 -5.36 -4.55 11.88
C HIS A 207 -6.48 -4.23 10.88
N GLY A 208 -7.73 -4.59 11.21
CA GLY A 208 -8.88 -4.37 10.34
C GLY A 208 -9.11 -2.89 10.01
N ILE A 209 -9.06 -2.02 11.03
CA ILE A 209 -9.19 -0.56 10.85
C ILE A 209 -8.08 -0.02 9.95
N LEU A 210 -6.83 -0.44 10.19
CA LEU A 210 -5.68 0.03 9.42
C LEU A 210 -5.75 -0.42 7.96
N MET A 211 -6.18 -1.67 7.69
CA MET A 211 -6.40 -2.18 6.34
C MET A 211 -7.53 -1.42 5.64
N ALA A 212 -8.64 -1.17 6.33
CA ALA A 212 -9.77 -0.42 5.79
C ALA A 212 -9.37 1.02 5.43
N VAL A 213 -8.68 1.74 6.33
CA VAL A 213 -8.21 3.11 6.05
C VAL A 213 -7.20 3.13 4.90
N GLY A 214 -6.21 2.24 4.91
CA GLY A 214 -5.18 2.17 3.88
C GLY A 214 -5.76 1.91 2.48
N TRP A 215 -6.63 0.91 2.35
CA TRP A 215 -7.10 0.42 1.05
C TRP A 215 -8.45 0.97 0.59
N LEU A 216 -9.35 1.36 1.50
CA LEU A 216 -10.65 1.94 1.11
C LEU A 216 -10.63 3.45 1.04
N VAL A 217 -9.78 4.11 1.84
CA VAL A 217 -9.75 5.57 1.91
C VAL A 217 -8.52 6.12 1.22
N MET A 218 -7.34 5.78 1.72
CA MET A 218 -6.08 6.40 1.26
C MET A 218 -5.73 6.02 -0.17
N ALA A 219 -5.86 4.73 -0.55
CA ALA A 219 -5.56 4.28 -1.90
C ALA A 219 -6.48 4.92 -2.97
N PRO A 220 -7.83 4.89 -2.87
CA PRO A 220 -8.69 5.57 -3.84
C PRO A 220 -8.49 7.07 -3.90
N LEU A 221 -8.29 7.72 -2.75
CA LEU A 221 -8.00 9.15 -2.69
C LEU A 221 -6.68 9.47 -3.40
N GLY A 222 -5.64 8.66 -3.20
CA GLY A 222 -4.36 8.76 -3.90
C GLY A 222 -4.54 8.68 -5.42
N VAL A 223 -5.37 7.75 -5.91
CA VAL A 223 -5.72 7.63 -7.33
C VAL A 223 -6.45 8.87 -7.85
N TYR A 224 -7.40 9.41 -7.09
CA TYR A 224 -8.14 10.62 -7.49
C TYR A 224 -7.27 11.87 -7.52
N VAL A 225 -6.35 12.02 -6.56
CA VAL A 225 -5.39 13.12 -6.57
C VAL A 225 -4.48 13.04 -7.80
N ALA A 226 -3.97 11.85 -8.14
CA ALA A 226 -3.13 11.68 -9.34
C ALA A 226 -3.89 11.94 -10.65
N ARG A 227 -5.16 11.54 -10.73
CA ARG A 227 -5.96 11.67 -11.96
C ARG A 227 -6.56 13.07 -12.14
N PHE A 228 -7.18 13.60 -11.10
CA PHE A 228 -7.99 14.83 -11.16
C PHE A 228 -7.35 16.02 -10.44
N GLY A 229 -6.42 15.77 -9.53
CA GLY A 229 -5.83 16.81 -8.67
C GLY A 229 -4.73 17.64 -9.33
N LYS A 230 -4.22 17.25 -10.52
CA LYS A 230 -3.08 17.94 -11.17
C LYS A 230 -3.32 19.43 -11.38
N ALA A 231 -4.51 19.81 -11.86
CA ALA A 231 -4.86 21.20 -12.09
C ALA A 231 -5.18 21.96 -10.79
N ALA A 232 -5.78 21.29 -9.81
CA ALA A 232 -6.22 21.91 -8.56
C ALA A 232 -5.06 22.18 -7.59
N PHE A 233 -4.09 21.27 -7.51
CA PHE A 233 -3.02 21.32 -6.50
C PHE A 233 -1.66 21.73 -7.05
N GLY A 234 -1.51 21.88 -8.38
CA GLY A 234 -0.20 22.14 -8.99
C GLY A 234 0.83 21.11 -8.53
N VAL A 235 2.07 21.51 -8.25
CA VAL A 235 3.15 20.59 -7.83
C VAL A 235 2.81 19.74 -6.59
N TRP A 236 1.88 20.19 -5.73
CA TRP A 236 1.48 19.44 -4.54
C TRP A 236 0.70 18.15 -4.84
N TRP A 237 0.08 18.01 -6.02
CA TRP A 237 -0.68 16.80 -6.36
C TRP A 237 0.18 15.54 -6.19
N PHE A 238 1.46 15.61 -6.59
CA PHE A 238 2.37 14.47 -6.54
C PHE A 238 2.78 14.12 -5.11
N ARG A 239 3.06 15.12 -4.28
CA ARG A 239 3.41 14.91 -2.86
C ARG A 239 2.26 14.30 -2.07
N ILE A 240 1.04 14.80 -2.31
CA ILE A 240 -0.16 14.26 -1.68
C ILE A 240 -0.40 12.82 -2.16
N HIS A 241 -0.26 12.56 -3.47
CA HIS A 241 -0.37 11.21 -4.02
C HIS A 241 0.63 10.23 -3.39
N ILE A 242 1.91 10.61 -3.30
CA ILE A 242 2.93 9.80 -2.64
C ILE A 242 2.59 9.57 -1.17
N ALA A 243 2.21 10.61 -0.42
CA ALA A 243 1.89 10.44 1.00
C ALA A 243 0.72 9.45 1.20
N LEU A 244 -0.34 9.58 0.41
CA LEU A 244 -1.51 8.70 0.47
C LEU A 244 -1.18 7.25 0.12
N LEU A 245 -0.39 7.01 -0.93
CA LEU A 245 -0.07 5.64 -1.35
C LEU A 245 1.07 5.02 -0.52
N LEU A 246 2.16 5.75 -0.29
CA LEU A 246 3.36 5.21 0.38
C LEU A 246 3.17 5.13 1.90
N VAL A 247 2.65 6.18 2.54
CA VAL A 247 2.43 6.16 3.99
C VAL A 247 1.12 5.45 4.31
N GLY A 248 0.04 5.82 3.60
CA GLY A 248 -1.29 5.28 3.85
C GLY A 248 -1.42 3.81 3.44
N ALA A 249 -1.32 3.51 2.15
CA ALA A 249 -1.57 2.15 1.65
C ALA A 249 -0.39 1.19 1.92
N VAL A 250 0.83 1.54 1.51
CA VAL A 250 2.01 0.69 1.68
C VAL A 250 2.38 0.57 3.15
N GLY A 251 2.62 1.70 3.83
CA GLY A 251 2.93 1.72 5.26
C GLY A 251 1.84 1.06 6.11
N GLY A 252 0.56 1.38 5.83
CA GLY A 252 -0.58 0.73 6.46
C GLY A 252 -0.57 -0.79 6.27
N THR A 253 -0.29 -1.30 5.08
CA THR A 253 -0.23 -2.75 4.78
C THR A 253 0.81 -3.47 5.63
N TYR A 254 2.04 -2.96 5.69
CA TYR A 254 3.11 -3.59 6.48
C TYR A 254 2.86 -3.49 7.98
N ALA A 255 2.39 -2.33 8.46
CA ALA A 255 2.05 -2.17 9.86
C ALA A 255 0.88 -3.09 10.27
N GLY A 256 -0.17 -3.19 9.44
CA GLY A 256 -1.28 -4.09 9.71
C GLY A 256 -0.87 -5.55 9.68
N PHE A 257 0.01 -5.95 8.75
CA PHE A 257 0.61 -7.28 8.75
C PHE A 257 1.36 -7.56 10.06
N GLY A 258 2.15 -6.59 10.55
CA GLY A 258 2.84 -6.70 11.85
C GLY A 258 1.89 -6.88 13.03
N LEU A 259 0.75 -6.18 13.03
CA LEU A 259 -0.28 -6.30 14.07
C LEU A 259 -0.88 -7.71 14.11
N VAL A 260 -1.32 -8.24 12.96
CA VAL A 260 -1.93 -9.58 12.92
C VAL A 260 -0.88 -10.68 13.19
N TYR A 261 0.36 -10.51 12.72
CA TYR A 261 1.45 -11.41 13.06
C TYR A 261 1.65 -11.46 14.58
N SER A 262 1.78 -10.31 15.23
CA SER A 262 1.92 -10.23 16.69
C SER A 262 0.73 -10.83 17.42
N ALA A 263 -0.49 -10.56 16.96
CA ALA A 263 -1.71 -11.11 17.55
C ALA A 263 -1.70 -12.66 17.54
N ILE A 264 -1.36 -13.26 16.41
CA ILE A 264 -1.29 -14.72 16.27
C ILE A 264 -0.19 -15.31 17.16
N SER A 265 1.00 -14.67 17.21
CA SER A 265 2.09 -15.11 18.09
C SER A 265 1.69 -15.07 19.57
N GLN A 266 1.04 -14.00 20.02
CA GLN A 266 0.56 -13.86 21.41
C GLN A 266 -0.53 -14.88 21.76
N ASN A 267 -1.32 -15.31 20.77
CA ASN A 267 -2.37 -16.30 20.96
C ASN A 267 -1.88 -17.76 20.85
N GLY A 268 -0.58 -17.96 20.57
CA GLY A 268 0.02 -19.27 20.30
C GLY A 268 -0.54 -19.96 19.06
N GLY A 269 -1.11 -19.20 18.12
CA GLY A 269 -1.71 -19.73 16.90
C GLY A 269 -0.68 -20.08 15.84
N VAL A 270 -1.07 -20.95 14.89
CA VAL A 270 -0.24 -21.25 13.71
C VAL A 270 -0.34 -20.07 12.74
N HIS A 271 0.80 -19.49 12.40
CA HIS A 271 0.87 -18.47 11.36
C HIS A 271 0.49 -19.06 10.01
N PHE A 272 -0.29 -18.31 9.22
CA PHE A 272 -0.68 -18.68 7.86
C PHE A 272 -1.51 -19.97 7.75
N SER A 273 -2.32 -20.27 8.76
CA SER A 273 -3.27 -21.39 8.70
C SER A 273 -4.26 -21.18 7.54
N THR A 274 -4.43 -22.20 6.70
CA THR A 274 -5.38 -22.23 5.58
C THR A 274 -6.45 -23.32 5.76
N THR A 275 -6.62 -23.80 6.99
CA THR A 275 -7.51 -24.93 7.32
C THR A 275 -9.00 -24.57 7.19
N ASP A 276 -9.38 -23.35 7.56
CA ASP A 276 -10.71 -22.81 7.28
C ASP A 276 -10.73 -22.16 5.89
N SER A 277 -11.81 -22.37 5.14
CA SER A 277 -11.91 -21.93 3.75
C SER A 277 -11.97 -20.41 3.58
N VAL A 278 -12.64 -19.69 4.48
CA VAL A 278 -12.80 -18.24 4.42
C VAL A 278 -11.55 -17.55 4.97
N HIS A 279 -11.09 -18.00 6.12
CA HIS A 279 -9.84 -17.55 6.74
C HIS A 279 -8.64 -17.82 5.83
N GLY A 280 -8.55 -19.01 5.26
CA GLY A 280 -7.48 -19.39 4.33
C GLY A 280 -7.47 -18.51 3.09
N ALA A 281 -8.63 -18.21 2.51
CA ALA A 281 -8.73 -17.27 1.38
C ALA A 281 -8.24 -15.86 1.77
N HIS A 282 -8.64 -15.35 2.94
CA HIS A 282 -8.18 -14.05 3.44
C HIS A 282 -6.66 -14.01 3.64
N VAL A 283 -6.09 -15.05 4.24
CA VAL A 283 -4.65 -15.20 4.47
C VAL A 283 -3.88 -15.24 3.15
N ILE A 284 -4.31 -16.06 2.19
CA ILE A 284 -3.64 -16.23 0.90
C ILE A 284 -3.67 -14.91 0.10
N ILE A 285 -4.84 -14.27 -0.01
CA ILE A 285 -4.97 -13.01 -0.75
C ILE A 285 -4.21 -11.90 -0.02
N GLY A 286 -4.26 -11.86 1.31
CA GLY A 286 -3.50 -10.92 2.14
C GLY A 286 -1.99 -11.03 1.93
N LEU A 287 -1.46 -12.26 1.82
CA LEU A 287 -0.04 -12.50 1.51
C LEU A 287 0.32 -12.06 0.10
N ILE A 288 -0.53 -12.36 -0.90
CA ILE A 288 -0.33 -11.87 -2.27
C ILE A 288 -0.29 -10.34 -2.29
N LEU A 289 -1.22 -9.68 -1.58
CA LEU A 289 -1.23 -8.23 -1.44
C LEU A 289 0.05 -7.69 -0.80
N LEU A 290 0.50 -8.30 0.31
CA LEU A 290 1.73 -7.91 0.98
C LEU A 290 2.94 -7.99 0.03
N ILE A 291 3.06 -9.09 -0.72
CA ILE A 291 4.16 -9.31 -1.67
C ILE A 291 4.09 -8.33 -2.84
N LEU A 292 2.91 -8.09 -3.41
CA LEU A 292 2.75 -7.23 -4.59
C LEU A 292 2.81 -5.74 -4.26
N THR A 293 2.56 -5.33 -3.02
CA THR A 293 2.49 -3.91 -2.63
C THR A 293 3.86 -3.22 -2.71
N ALA A 294 4.97 -3.88 -2.31
CA ALA A 294 6.31 -3.31 -2.44
C ALA A 294 6.75 -3.11 -3.91
N PRO A 295 6.69 -4.13 -4.78
CA PRO A 295 6.95 -3.96 -6.21
C PRO A 295 6.06 -2.89 -6.83
N GLN A 296 4.78 -2.83 -6.46
CA GLN A 296 3.86 -1.80 -6.96
C GLN A 296 4.33 -0.38 -6.59
N ALA A 297 4.83 -0.17 -5.37
CA ALA A 297 5.38 1.11 -4.93
C ALA A 297 6.62 1.50 -5.74
N ILE A 298 7.57 0.56 -5.92
CA ILE A 298 8.78 0.75 -6.73
C ILE A 298 8.42 1.06 -8.19
N LEU A 299 7.52 0.28 -8.77
CA LEU A 299 7.02 0.46 -10.13
C LEU A 299 6.27 1.78 -10.32
N GLY A 300 5.76 2.38 -9.25
CA GLY A 300 5.19 3.74 -9.26
C GLY A 300 6.23 4.81 -9.57
N PHE A 301 7.48 4.63 -9.13
CA PHE A 301 8.59 5.54 -9.45
C PHE A 301 9.20 5.28 -10.83
N ILE A 302 9.17 4.03 -11.29
CA ILE A 302 9.71 3.62 -12.60
C ILE A 302 8.65 3.74 -13.72
N ILE A 303 7.45 4.23 -13.40
CA ILE A 303 6.26 4.08 -14.27
C ILE A 303 6.40 4.80 -15.62
N ASP A 304 7.18 5.87 -15.70
CA ASP A 304 7.42 6.61 -16.94
C ASP A 304 8.14 5.76 -18.01
N LYS A 305 8.86 4.71 -17.61
CA LYS A 305 9.67 3.88 -18.52
C LYS A 305 9.02 2.56 -18.93
N LEU A 306 8.01 2.07 -18.22
CA LEU A 306 7.53 0.68 -18.34
C LEU A 306 6.00 0.57 -18.41
N TRP A 307 5.30 1.52 -18.99
CA TRP A 307 3.82 1.53 -18.99
C TRP A 307 3.23 0.24 -19.62
N VAL A 308 2.41 -0.48 -18.83
CA VAL A 308 1.63 -1.66 -19.29
C VAL A 308 0.23 -1.61 -18.63
N PRO A 309 -0.87 -1.88 -19.36
CA PRO A 309 -2.25 -1.68 -18.88
C PRO A 309 -2.74 -2.61 -17.75
N THR A 310 -1.99 -3.65 -17.36
CA THR A 310 -2.43 -4.68 -16.39
C THR A 310 -2.28 -4.31 -14.90
N ARG A 311 -1.92 -3.07 -14.57
CA ARG A 311 -1.46 -2.67 -13.21
C ARG A 311 -2.55 -2.39 -12.16
N ARG A 312 -3.79 -2.87 -12.35
CA ARG A 312 -4.91 -2.62 -11.40
C ARG A 312 -5.24 -3.78 -10.47
N LEU A 313 -4.53 -4.90 -10.59
CA LEU A 313 -4.82 -6.14 -9.87
C LEU A 313 -4.75 -5.99 -8.35
N VAL A 314 -3.73 -5.27 -7.83
CA VAL A 314 -3.52 -5.12 -6.38
C VAL A 314 -4.71 -4.45 -5.70
N VAL A 315 -5.28 -3.40 -6.30
CA VAL A 315 -6.46 -2.72 -5.75
C VAL A 315 -7.69 -3.63 -5.76
N LEU A 316 -7.88 -4.41 -6.83
CA LEU A 316 -9.00 -5.35 -6.93
C LEU A 316 -8.89 -6.46 -5.87
N LEU A 317 -7.69 -7.02 -5.68
CA LEU A 317 -7.44 -8.02 -4.65
C LEU A 317 -7.72 -7.45 -3.25
N ALA A 318 -7.35 -6.20 -2.97
CA ALA A 318 -7.64 -5.55 -1.70
C ALA A 318 -9.14 -5.37 -1.47
N LEU A 319 -9.90 -4.98 -2.50
CA LEU A 319 -11.35 -4.85 -2.42
C LEU A 319 -12.04 -6.18 -2.10
N VAL A 320 -11.54 -7.30 -2.62
CA VAL A 320 -12.05 -8.65 -2.31
C VAL A 320 -11.58 -9.13 -0.93
N ASN A 321 -10.35 -8.80 -0.52
CA ASN A 321 -9.78 -9.31 0.72
C ASN A 321 -10.43 -8.73 1.98
N ILE A 322 -10.91 -7.48 1.92
CA ILE A 322 -11.54 -6.80 3.05
C ILE A 322 -12.83 -7.48 3.53
N PRO A 323 -13.84 -7.76 2.67
CA PRO A 323 -15.04 -8.47 3.12
C PRO A 323 -14.76 -9.89 3.62
N LEU A 324 -13.72 -10.56 3.13
CA LEU A 324 -13.23 -11.83 3.70
C LEU A 324 -12.68 -11.61 5.11
N GLY A 325 -11.88 -10.56 5.33
CA GLY A 325 -11.37 -10.20 6.66
C GLY A 325 -12.49 -9.84 7.64
N ILE A 326 -13.53 -9.13 7.20
CA ILE A 326 -14.74 -8.88 8.01
C ILE A 326 -15.41 -10.20 8.39
N ASN A 327 -15.47 -11.17 7.46
CA ASN A 327 -16.09 -12.48 7.70
C ASN A 327 -15.30 -13.28 8.74
N THR A 328 -13.97 -13.24 8.69
CA THR A 328 -13.12 -13.92 9.67
C THR A 328 -13.25 -13.41 11.10
N TYR A 329 -13.97 -12.29 11.30
CA TYR A 329 -14.22 -11.72 12.61
C TYR A 329 -15.73 -11.69 12.90
N ASP A 330 -16.23 -12.81 13.42
CA ASP A 330 -17.66 -13.10 13.61
C ASP A 330 -18.44 -12.05 14.43
N ASN A 331 -17.74 -11.22 15.22
CA ASN A 331 -18.35 -10.23 16.11
C ASN A 331 -18.70 -8.89 15.45
N LEU A 332 -18.28 -8.63 14.20
CA LEU A 332 -18.60 -7.36 13.54
C LEU A 332 -20.04 -7.31 13.02
N GLY A 333 -20.68 -8.44 12.74
CA GLY A 333 -22.06 -8.48 12.23
C GLY A 333 -22.25 -7.82 10.85
N SER A 334 -23.50 -7.80 10.37
CA SER A 334 -23.82 -7.39 9.00
C SER A 334 -23.60 -5.90 8.70
N TRP A 335 -23.55 -5.03 9.72
CA TRP A 335 -23.41 -3.58 9.52
C TRP A 335 -22.06 -3.21 8.89
N ALA A 336 -20.99 -3.96 9.18
CA ALA A 336 -19.67 -3.72 8.61
C ALA A 336 -19.68 -3.87 7.07
N TYR A 337 -20.41 -4.86 6.56
CA TYR A 337 -20.62 -5.04 5.11
C TYR A 337 -21.44 -3.91 4.49
N ILE A 338 -22.46 -3.42 5.18
CA ILE A 338 -23.27 -2.28 4.72
C ILE A 338 -22.40 -1.04 4.61
N VAL A 339 -21.60 -0.73 5.65
CA VAL A 339 -20.69 0.43 5.63
C VAL A 339 -19.67 0.30 4.50
N TYR A 340 -19.06 -0.89 4.33
CA TYR A 340 -18.16 -1.18 3.22
C TYR A 340 -18.83 -0.94 1.85
N GLY A 341 -20.04 -1.48 1.65
CA GLY A 341 -20.77 -1.36 0.38
C GLY A 341 -21.17 0.08 0.05
N VAL A 342 -21.69 0.82 1.04
CA VAL A 342 -22.04 2.24 0.89
C VAL A 342 -20.81 3.07 0.55
N TRP A 343 -19.70 2.85 1.25
CA TRP A 343 -18.45 3.56 0.98
C TRP A 343 -17.90 3.25 -0.41
N LEU A 344 -17.88 1.97 -0.81
CA LEU A 344 -17.43 1.56 -2.15
C LEU A 344 -18.29 2.20 -3.23
N GLY A 345 -19.60 2.23 -3.05
CA GLY A 345 -20.53 2.95 -3.93
C GLY A 345 -20.21 4.44 -4.02
N ALA A 346 -19.95 5.10 -2.88
CA ALA A 346 -19.57 6.52 -2.84
C ALA A 346 -18.26 6.79 -3.58
N VAL A 347 -17.24 5.93 -3.41
CA VAL A 347 -15.98 6.01 -4.17
C VAL A 347 -16.29 5.90 -5.67
N VAL A 348 -16.93 4.83 -6.13
CA VAL A 348 -17.21 4.63 -7.57
C VAL A 348 -18.01 5.79 -8.17
N LEU A 349 -19.08 6.23 -7.51
CA LEU A 349 -19.90 7.36 -7.97
C LEU A 349 -19.12 8.68 -7.97
N GLY A 350 -18.31 8.93 -6.94
CA GLY A 350 -17.42 10.09 -6.87
C GLY A 350 -16.40 10.11 -8.01
N GLY A 351 -15.79 8.95 -8.30
CA GLY A 351 -14.89 8.79 -9.43
C GLY A 351 -15.55 9.03 -10.79
N PHE A 352 -16.78 8.54 -10.98
CA PHE A 352 -17.58 8.77 -12.18
C PHE A 352 -17.94 10.26 -12.33
N PHE A 353 -18.41 10.89 -11.25
CA PHE A 353 -18.72 12.32 -11.22
C PHE A 353 -17.49 13.17 -11.57
N LEU A 354 -16.34 12.89 -10.96
CA LEU A 354 -15.08 13.58 -11.26
C LEU A 354 -14.62 13.30 -12.70
N GLN A 355 -14.86 12.10 -13.23
CA GLN A 355 -14.54 11.78 -14.62
C GLN A 355 -15.42 12.56 -15.60
N ILE A 356 -16.71 12.75 -15.32
CA ILE A 356 -17.59 13.59 -16.15
C ILE A 356 -17.15 15.05 -16.10
N ARG A 357 -16.86 15.56 -14.90
CA ARG A 357 -16.58 16.99 -14.70
C ARG A 357 -15.17 17.39 -15.14
N ASN A 358 -14.18 16.58 -14.79
CA ASN A 358 -12.76 16.90 -14.87
C ASN A 358 -11.96 15.92 -15.72
N GLY A 359 -12.58 14.84 -16.21
CA GLY A 359 -11.91 13.92 -17.11
C GLY A 359 -11.37 14.67 -18.31
N GLN A 360 -10.12 14.40 -18.69
CA GLN A 360 -9.57 14.90 -19.95
C GLN A 360 -10.49 14.40 -21.06
N THR A 361 -11.38 15.27 -21.53
CA THR A 361 -12.21 15.00 -22.69
C THR A 361 -11.25 14.66 -23.81
N VAL A 362 -11.53 13.56 -24.52
CA VAL A 362 -11.00 13.28 -25.86
C VAL A 362 -10.91 14.63 -26.59
N PRO A 363 -9.78 14.97 -27.25
CA PRO A 363 -9.62 16.27 -27.88
C PRO A 363 -10.86 16.57 -28.71
N GLY A 364 -11.69 17.47 -28.20
CA GLY A 364 -12.92 17.86 -28.85
C GLY A 364 -12.58 18.56 -30.16
N PRO A 365 -13.56 18.75 -31.06
CA PRO A 365 -13.35 19.55 -32.24
C PRO A 365 -12.72 20.90 -31.84
N CYS A 366 -11.61 21.24 -32.49
CA CYS A 366 -11.03 22.57 -32.37
C CYS A 366 -11.86 23.53 -33.23
N ARG A 367 -12.18 24.69 -32.68
CA ARG A 367 -12.73 25.81 -33.44
C ARG A 367 -11.57 26.69 -33.88
N ILE A 368 -11.57 27.10 -35.14
CA ILE A 368 -10.61 28.05 -35.69
C ILE A 368 -11.36 29.34 -35.97
N ASP A 369 -11.06 30.38 -35.20
CA ASP A 369 -11.60 31.72 -35.42
C ASP A 369 -10.60 32.52 -36.26
N ILE A 370 -11.03 32.98 -37.43
CA ILE A 370 -10.21 33.78 -38.34
C ILE A 370 -10.72 35.22 -38.33
N THR A 371 -9.84 36.15 -37.97
CA THR A 371 -10.12 37.59 -37.93
C THR A 371 -9.24 38.29 -38.96
N TYR A 372 -9.84 39.06 -39.86
CA TYR A 372 -9.09 39.91 -40.79
C TYR A 372 -8.58 41.14 -40.03
N LEU A 373 -7.27 41.26 -39.89
CA LEU A 373 -6.64 42.40 -39.23
C LEU A 373 -6.44 43.57 -40.20
N LYS A 374 -5.99 43.26 -41.42
CA LYS A 374 -5.76 44.25 -42.47
C LYS A 374 -6.05 43.63 -43.83
N PRO A 375 -7.30 43.70 -44.32
CA PRO A 375 -7.62 43.27 -45.68
C PRO A 375 -6.99 44.23 -46.70
N GLY A 376 -6.43 43.68 -47.76
CA GLY A 376 -5.81 44.48 -48.82
C GLY A 376 -5.77 43.73 -50.15
N ARG A 377 -5.69 44.49 -51.25
CA ARG A 377 -5.72 43.93 -52.62
C ARG A 377 -4.47 43.10 -52.95
N SER A 378 -3.30 43.55 -52.51
CA SER A 378 -2.02 42.86 -52.75
C SER A 378 -1.57 42.00 -51.57
N ALA A 379 -1.97 42.38 -50.35
CA ALA A 379 -1.67 41.63 -49.14
C ALA A 379 -2.82 41.74 -48.12
N THR A 380 -3.17 40.62 -47.51
CA THR A 380 -4.17 40.53 -46.44
C THR A 380 -3.53 39.91 -45.20
N VAL A 381 -3.63 40.59 -44.06
CA VAL A 381 -3.18 40.06 -42.77
C VAL A 381 -4.37 39.52 -42.01
N ILE A 382 -4.30 38.26 -41.60
CA ILE A 382 -5.30 37.58 -40.78
C ILE A 382 -4.70 37.12 -39.45
N GLN A 383 -5.54 37.02 -38.45
CA GLN A 383 -5.28 36.38 -37.18
C GLN A 383 -6.09 35.10 -37.12
N ALA A 384 -5.48 33.98 -36.76
CA ALA A 384 -6.17 32.73 -36.50
C ALA A 384 -5.99 32.31 -35.03
N VAL A 385 -7.11 32.07 -34.35
CA VAL A 385 -7.17 31.62 -32.96
C VAL A 385 -7.76 30.21 -32.94
N LEU A 386 -6.99 29.23 -32.49
CA LEU A 386 -7.52 27.89 -32.21
C LEU A 386 -8.00 27.82 -30.77
N THR A 387 -9.28 27.53 -30.59
CA THR A 387 -9.88 27.23 -29.27
C THR A 387 -10.40 25.80 -29.26
N LEU A 388 -10.41 25.16 -28.09
CA LEU A 388 -11.14 23.89 -27.93
C LEU A 388 -12.63 24.21 -27.85
N ALA A 389 -13.49 23.53 -28.62
CA ALA A 389 -14.92 23.77 -28.55
C ALA A 389 -15.49 23.60 -27.13
N ALA A 390 -14.93 22.68 -26.34
CA ALA A 390 -15.29 22.45 -24.94
C ALA A 390 -14.76 23.52 -23.96
N SER A 391 -13.87 24.40 -24.40
CA SER A 391 -13.30 25.49 -23.58
C SER A 391 -13.02 26.71 -24.47
N PRO A 392 -14.08 27.41 -24.92
CA PRO A 392 -13.96 28.51 -25.89
C PRO A 392 -13.15 29.70 -25.34
N THR A 393 -13.00 29.80 -24.02
CA THR A 393 -12.19 30.83 -23.37
C THR A 393 -10.70 30.50 -23.28
N ARG A 394 -10.29 29.27 -23.61
CA ARG A 394 -8.88 28.87 -23.61
C ARG A 394 -8.34 28.75 -25.03
N THR A 395 -7.62 29.77 -25.45
CA THR A 395 -6.81 29.75 -26.67
C THR A 395 -5.70 28.71 -26.53
N ARG A 396 -5.60 27.82 -27.53
CA ARG A 396 -4.54 26.81 -27.63
C ARG A 396 -3.41 27.26 -28.54
N VAL A 397 -3.75 27.85 -29.67
CA VAL A 397 -2.79 28.38 -30.64
C VAL A 397 -3.29 29.73 -31.10
N HIS A 398 -2.37 30.69 -31.20
CA HIS A 398 -2.61 32.02 -31.73
C HIS A 398 -1.56 32.29 -32.80
N THR A 399 -2.00 32.64 -34.01
CA THR A 399 -1.09 32.90 -35.12
C THR A 399 -1.55 34.09 -35.95
N ILE A 400 -0.57 34.80 -36.53
CA ILE A 400 -0.79 35.88 -37.49
C ILE A 400 -0.25 35.39 -38.83
N ILE A 401 -1.07 35.52 -39.88
CA ILE A 401 -0.75 35.03 -41.22
C ILE A 401 -0.90 36.20 -42.20
N THR A 402 0.13 36.44 -43.00
CA THR A 402 0.08 37.39 -44.12
C THR A 402 -0.09 36.62 -45.42
N LEU A 403 -1.17 36.88 -46.12
CA LEU A 403 -1.50 36.30 -47.43
C LEU A 403 -1.20 37.34 -48.50
N GLY A 404 -0.30 37.04 -49.44
CA GLY A 404 0.01 37.89 -50.58
C GLY A 404 -0.50 37.29 -51.89
N ALA A 405 -0.92 38.14 -52.82
CA ALA A 405 -1.20 37.74 -54.20
C ALA A 405 -0.28 38.58 -55.11
N ASP A 406 0.98 38.20 -55.19
CA ASP A 406 1.92 38.78 -56.15
C ASP A 406 2.06 37.83 -57.34
N THR A 407 1.78 38.33 -58.53
CA THR A 407 1.82 37.55 -59.78
C THR A 407 2.95 37.99 -60.71
N THR A 408 3.73 39.03 -60.39
CA THR A 408 4.65 39.66 -61.35
C THR A 408 6.01 40.09 -60.80
N GLY A 409 6.39 39.69 -59.58
CA GLY A 409 7.73 39.92 -59.06
C GLY A 409 8.83 39.08 -59.73
N PRO A 410 10.09 39.57 -59.82
CA PRO A 410 11.21 38.75 -60.24
C PRO A 410 11.45 37.61 -59.25
N SER A 411 11.51 36.38 -59.73
CA SER A 411 11.88 35.22 -58.92
C SER A 411 13.41 35.16 -58.77
N LEU A 412 13.92 35.63 -57.64
CA LEU A 412 15.33 35.51 -57.27
C LEU A 412 15.49 34.40 -56.23
N SER A 413 16.18 33.33 -56.59
CA SER A 413 16.62 32.31 -55.63
C SER A 413 18.12 32.43 -55.45
N PHE A 414 18.56 32.79 -54.25
CA PHE A 414 19.97 32.73 -53.91
C PHE A 414 20.34 31.27 -53.60
N PRO A 415 21.50 30.79 -54.11
CA PRO A 415 22.05 29.54 -53.61
C PRO A 415 22.26 29.68 -52.09
N PRO A 416 22.12 28.59 -51.32
CA PRO A 416 22.34 28.65 -49.87
C PRO A 416 23.74 29.19 -49.59
N ALA A 417 23.88 29.97 -48.52
CA ALA A 417 25.19 30.44 -48.05
C ALA A 417 26.01 29.26 -47.51
N GLY A 418 26.58 28.46 -48.41
CA GLY A 418 27.58 27.45 -48.09
C GLY A 418 28.98 28.06 -48.03
N PRO A 419 29.95 27.38 -47.39
CA PRO A 419 31.37 27.74 -47.54
C PRO A 419 31.72 27.81 -49.03
N ALA A 420 32.45 28.85 -49.44
CA ALA A 420 32.85 29.02 -50.83
C ALA A 420 33.55 27.74 -51.36
N GLY A 421 32.98 27.12 -52.40
CA GLY A 421 33.53 25.92 -53.05
C GLY A 421 32.77 24.60 -52.82
N VAL A 422 31.72 24.57 -51.98
CA VAL A 422 30.85 23.38 -51.86
C VAL A 422 29.73 23.47 -52.89
N ALA A 423 29.61 22.46 -53.76
CA ALA A 423 28.62 22.41 -54.84
C ALA A 423 27.17 22.55 -54.32
N GLU A 424 26.31 23.13 -55.16
CA GLU A 424 24.85 23.26 -54.97
C GLU A 424 24.24 22.00 -54.36
N TRP A 425 23.72 22.10 -53.12
CA TRP A 425 22.83 21.11 -52.50
C TRP A 425 23.23 19.63 -52.73
N GLY A 426 24.43 19.26 -52.32
CA GLY A 426 24.99 17.90 -52.47
C GLY A 426 24.37 16.82 -51.56
N LEU A 427 23.05 16.82 -51.32
CA LEU A 427 22.43 15.73 -50.58
C LEU A 427 22.44 14.45 -51.42
N PRO A 428 22.77 13.29 -50.83
CA PRO A 428 22.55 12.02 -51.49
C PRO A 428 21.08 11.89 -51.96
N PRO A 429 20.82 11.20 -53.08
CA PRO A 429 19.47 10.95 -53.54
C PRO A 429 18.58 10.38 -52.43
N PHE A 430 17.29 10.73 -52.44
CA PHE A 430 16.31 10.26 -51.46
C PHE A 430 16.39 8.75 -51.18
N THR A 431 16.63 7.96 -52.23
CA THR A 431 16.68 6.50 -52.20
C THR A 431 17.90 5.93 -51.46
N THR A 432 18.98 6.70 -51.34
CA THR A 432 20.21 6.27 -50.64
C THR A 432 20.26 6.76 -49.19
N CYS A 433 19.29 7.57 -48.77
CA CYS A 433 19.20 8.08 -47.40
C CYS A 433 18.55 7.05 -46.46
N VAL A 434 18.96 7.06 -45.19
CA VAL A 434 18.48 6.10 -44.19
C VAL A 434 17.11 6.55 -43.66
N PRO A 435 16.08 5.68 -43.71
CA PRO A 435 14.76 6.02 -43.16
C PRO A 435 14.82 6.15 -41.64
N VAL A 436 14.22 7.21 -41.11
CA VAL A 436 14.10 7.44 -39.67
C VAL A 436 13.00 6.55 -39.14
N GLN A 437 13.36 5.55 -38.33
CA GLN A 437 12.37 4.76 -37.60
C GLN A 437 11.78 5.62 -36.48
N ASN A 438 10.63 6.24 -36.73
CA ASN A 438 9.93 7.02 -35.72
C ASN A 438 8.95 6.11 -34.93
N PRO A 439 9.13 5.95 -33.61
CA PRO A 439 8.23 5.14 -32.78
C PRO A 439 6.84 5.78 -32.60
N HIS A 440 6.66 7.06 -32.93
CA HIS A 440 5.39 7.76 -32.74
C HIS A 440 4.47 7.68 -33.98
N ASN A 441 3.17 7.48 -33.72
CA ASN A 441 2.14 7.25 -34.75
C ASN A 441 2.03 8.35 -35.83
N ILE A 442 2.44 9.59 -35.54
CA ILE A 442 2.43 10.68 -36.52
C ILE A 442 3.54 10.49 -37.56
N GLY A 443 4.70 9.95 -37.17
CA GLY A 443 5.81 9.66 -38.07
C GLY A 443 5.48 8.60 -39.14
N ARG A 444 4.46 7.75 -38.93
CA ARG A 444 4.03 6.79 -39.95
C ARG A 444 3.41 7.43 -41.19
N LYS A 445 3.02 8.71 -41.12
CA LYS A 445 2.39 9.42 -42.24
C LYS A 445 3.36 10.29 -43.04
N ILE A 446 4.61 10.41 -42.58
CA ILE A 446 5.65 11.23 -43.24
C ILE A 446 6.89 10.33 -43.39
N ASP A 447 7.29 10.01 -44.63
CA ASP A 447 8.56 9.32 -44.89
C ASP A 447 9.69 10.34 -44.70
N VAL A 448 10.48 10.16 -43.64
CA VAL A 448 11.61 11.04 -43.31
C VAL A 448 12.89 10.24 -43.37
N ARG A 449 13.90 10.78 -44.07
CA ARG A 449 15.19 10.12 -44.28
C ARG A 449 16.33 11.08 -44.02
N LEU A 450 17.33 10.64 -43.25
CA LEU A 450 18.51 11.46 -42.94
C LEU A 450 19.53 11.34 -44.07
N SER A 451 20.08 12.48 -44.48
CA SER A 451 21.07 12.53 -45.56
C SER A 451 22.52 12.29 -45.08
N GLY A 452 22.74 12.17 -43.77
CA GLY A 452 24.05 11.95 -43.16
C GLY A 452 24.10 12.28 -41.67
N GLN A 453 25.26 12.09 -41.05
CA GLN A 453 25.58 12.57 -39.69
C GLN A 453 25.83 14.09 -39.70
N PRO A 454 25.58 14.81 -38.59
CA PRO A 454 25.80 16.26 -38.52
C PRO A 454 27.26 16.62 -38.83
N VAL A 455 27.44 17.71 -39.58
CA VAL A 455 28.76 18.14 -40.11
C VAL A 455 29.62 18.84 -39.05
N ASP A 456 29.01 19.41 -38.01
CA ASP A 456 29.67 20.14 -36.94
C ASP A 456 28.96 19.92 -35.59
N HIS A 457 29.69 19.46 -34.57
CA HIS A 457 29.15 19.23 -33.23
C HIS A 457 28.82 20.52 -32.46
N GLN A 458 29.45 21.65 -32.81
CA GLN A 458 29.20 22.94 -32.14
C GLN A 458 27.99 23.68 -32.71
N ARG A 459 27.70 23.45 -33.99
CA ARG A 459 26.54 24.02 -34.70
C ARG A 459 25.89 22.92 -35.53
N PRO A 460 25.13 22.02 -34.89
CA PRO A 460 24.63 20.84 -35.55
C PRO A 460 23.65 21.26 -36.64
N SER A 461 24.09 21.09 -37.89
CA SER A 461 23.28 21.26 -39.08
C SER A 461 22.83 19.89 -39.55
N TYR A 462 21.53 19.76 -39.79
CA TYR A 462 20.94 18.52 -40.26
C TYR A 462 20.24 18.78 -41.58
N ALA A 463 20.48 17.88 -42.52
CA ALA A 463 19.71 17.80 -43.74
C ALA A 463 18.96 16.48 -43.75
N MET A 464 17.71 16.55 -44.19
CA MET A 464 16.84 15.40 -44.28
C MET A 464 15.91 15.57 -45.46
N TRP A 465 15.50 14.44 -46.02
CA TRP A 465 14.39 14.37 -46.92
C TRP A 465 13.10 14.08 -46.15
N ALA A 466 12.00 14.73 -46.56
CA ALA A 466 10.68 14.45 -46.03
C ALA A 466 9.66 14.37 -47.18
N ALA A 467 8.76 13.40 -47.12
CA ALA A 467 7.67 13.24 -48.08
C ALA A 467 6.40 12.76 -47.39
N ILE A 468 5.26 13.36 -47.75
CA ILE A 468 3.93 12.86 -47.37
C ILE A 468 3.37 12.08 -48.57
N PRO A 469 3.19 10.75 -48.46
CA PRO A 469 2.65 9.95 -49.55
C PRO A 469 1.31 10.51 -50.06
N GLY A 470 1.22 10.70 -51.38
CA GLY A 470 0.01 11.21 -52.03
C GLY A 470 -0.21 12.73 -51.93
N ARG A 471 0.74 13.51 -51.40
CA ARG A 471 0.69 14.98 -51.45
C ARG A 471 1.83 15.59 -52.25
N HIS A 472 1.53 16.70 -52.90
CA HIS A 472 2.53 17.52 -53.59
C HIS A 472 3.46 18.22 -52.58
N VAL A 473 4.75 18.27 -52.91
CA VAL A 473 5.80 18.88 -52.05
C VAL A 473 5.63 20.39 -51.88
N ASN A 474 5.02 21.06 -52.85
CA ASN A 474 4.74 22.50 -52.85
C ASN A 474 3.35 22.87 -52.31
N ASP A 475 2.59 21.92 -51.75
CA ASP A 475 1.38 22.23 -50.98
C ASP A 475 1.79 22.92 -49.68
N TRP A 476 1.33 24.15 -49.45
CA TRP A 476 1.68 24.95 -48.27
C TRP A 476 1.35 24.20 -46.96
N ARG A 477 0.35 23.31 -46.97
CA ARG A 477 0.01 22.47 -45.81
C ARG A 477 1.09 21.43 -45.53
N SER A 478 1.61 20.80 -46.57
CA SER A 478 2.72 19.86 -46.47
C SER A 478 3.97 20.59 -45.97
N VAL A 479 4.28 21.76 -46.53
CA VAL A 479 5.42 22.60 -46.11
C VAL A 479 5.30 22.98 -44.63
N ALA A 480 4.11 23.39 -44.17
CA ALA A 480 3.87 23.69 -42.75
C ALA A 480 4.05 22.46 -41.83
N LEU A 481 3.69 21.25 -42.29
CA LEU A 481 3.94 20.02 -41.54
C LEU A 481 5.42 19.66 -41.49
N TYR A 482 6.15 19.84 -42.60
CA TYR A 482 7.60 19.64 -42.64
C TYR A 482 8.31 20.60 -41.69
N ILE A 483 7.88 21.87 -41.66
CA ILE A 483 8.34 22.91 -40.74
C ILE A 483 8.32 22.43 -39.28
N ASP A 484 7.20 21.90 -38.81
CA ASP A 484 7.09 21.47 -37.41
C ASP A 484 7.91 20.19 -37.13
N PHE A 485 8.23 19.43 -38.17
CA PHE A 485 9.06 18.22 -38.08
C PHE A 485 10.57 18.49 -38.05
N ILE A 486 11.03 19.68 -38.49
CA ILE A 486 12.42 20.15 -38.40
C ILE A 486 12.92 20.20 -36.95
N TYR A 487 12.03 20.02 -35.98
CA TYR A 487 12.32 20.02 -34.56
C TYR A 487 13.06 18.78 -34.02
N ASN A 488 12.93 17.63 -34.69
CA ASN A 488 13.51 16.34 -34.29
C ASN A 488 15.06 16.26 -34.18
N PRO A 489 15.89 17.11 -34.80
CA PRO A 489 17.34 17.01 -34.67
C PRO A 489 17.89 17.35 -33.29
N LEU A 490 17.13 18.03 -32.42
CA LEU A 490 17.55 18.25 -31.03
C LEU A 490 17.62 16.93 -30.23
N SER A 491 16.82 15.91 -30.58
CA SER A 491 16.97 14.57 -30.00
C SER A 491 18.10 13.76 -30.63
N LEU A 492 18.72 14.24 -31.72
CA LEU A 492 19.90 13.63 -32.34
C LEU A 492 21.21 14.23 -31.80
N VAL A 493 21.15 15.33 -31.05
CA VAL A 493 22.29 15.80 -30.26
C VAL A 493 22.41 14.87 -29.05
N PRO A 494 23.59 14.32 -28.74
CA PRO A 494 23.80 13.44 -27.59
C PRO A 494 23.75 14.25 -26.28
N TYR A 495 22.57 14.75 -25.93
CA TYR A 495 22.26 15.04 -24.54
C TYR A 495 21.93 13.69 -23.90
N GLU A 496 22.64 13.34 -22.83
CA GLU A 496 22.58 12.01 -22.21
C GLU A 496 21.20 11.62 -21.62
N GLU A 497 20.15 12.46 -21.72
CA GLU A 497 18.84 12.17 -21.15
C GLU A 497 17.67 12.75 -21.97
N GLU A 498 16.51 12.06 -21.92
CA GLU A 498 15.23 12.45 -22.51
C GLU A 498 14.78 13.85 -22.01
N SER A 499 15.13 14.89 -22.76
CA SER A 499 14.68 16.25 -22.47
C SER A 499 13.28 16.49 -23.03
N TRP A 500 12.48 17.32 -22.34
CA TRP A 500 11.18 17.76 -22.86
C TRP A 500 11.33 19.05 -23.66
N TYR A 501 10.57 19.09 -24.74
CA TYR A 501 10.93 19.81 -25.93
C TYR A 501 9.68 20.49 -26.55
N PRO A 502 9.04 21.46 -25.88
CA PRO A 502 7.92 22.19 -26.46
C PRO A 502 8.38 23.33 -27.39
N THR A 503 7.71 23.43 -28.54
CA THR A 503 7.85 24.55 -29.48
C THR A 503 7.16 25.80 -28.95
N PHE A 504 7.84 26.95 -28.97
CA PHE A 504 7.30 28.26 -28.59
C PHE A 504 7.85 29.39 -29.49
N SER A 505 7.56 30.67 -29.21
CA SER A 505 7.97 31.83 -30.06
C SER A 505 8.51 33.06 -29.29
N ILE A 506 9.17 32.87 -28.15
CA ILE A 506 9.57 33.94 -27.19
C ILE A 506 10.97 33.64 -26.59
N HIS A 507 11.68 34.64 -26.05
CA HIS A 507 13.13 34.80 -26.23
C HIS A 507 14.10 34.34 -25.10
N CYS A 508 13.71 33.66 -24.01
CA CYS A 508 14.65 33.33 -22.91
C CYS A 508 14.78 31.83 -22.63
N GLY A 509 16.02 31.31 -22.64
CA GLY A 509 16.35 29.90 -22.38
C GLY A 509 16.03 28.93 -23.52
N ARG A 510 16.06 29.42 -24.77
CA ARG A 510 15.52 28.70 -25.94
C ARG A 510 16.59 28.44 -27.01
N HIS A 511 16.50 27.29 -27.64
CA HIS A 511 17.26 26.98 -28.85
C HIS A 511 16.58 27.65 -30.03
N LEU A 512 17.37 28.38 -30.82
CA LEU A 512 16.94 28.92 -32.09
C LEU A 512 17.19 27.87 -33.17
N ILE A 513 16.14 27.52 -33.90
CA ILE A 513 16.22 26.62 -35.04
C ILE A 513 15.89 27.45 -36.27
N ASP A 514 16.90 27.64 -37.13
CA ASP A 514 16.71 28.20 -38.46
C ASP A 514 16.73 27.05 -39.47
N GLY A 515 15.84 27.10 -40.46
CA GLY A 515 15.70 26.04 -41.44
C GLY A 515 15.26 26.55 -42.81
N GLU A 516 15.60 25.78 -43.83
CA GLU A 516 15.13 25.97 -45.20
C GLU A 516 14.51 24.67 -45.70
N ILE A 517 13.40 24.80 -46.44
CA ILE A 517 12.78 23.69 -47.15
C ILE A 517 12.96 23.94 -48.63
N ARG A 518 13.54 22.95 -49.31
CA ARG A 518 13.77 22.98 -50.75
C ARG A 518 13.16 21.76 -51.42
N ASP A 519 12.83 21.89 -52.70
CA ASP A 519 12.45 20.73 -53.50
C ASP A 519 13.68 19.94 -54.00
N GLN A 520 13.44 18.82 -54.67
CA GLN A 520 14.50 17.97 -55.23
C GLN A 520 15.37 18.67 -56.28
N LYS A 521 14.93 19.82 -56.82
CA LYS A 521 15.68 20.63 -57.79
C LYS A 521 16.44 21.78 -57.11
N GLY A 522 16.46 21.83 -55.78
CA GLY A 522 17.14 22.88 -55.02
C GLY A 522 16.39 24.21 -54.94
N ARG A 523 15.14 24.28 -55.43
CA ARG A 523 14.34 25.51 -55.34
C ARG A 523 13.87 25.71 -53.90
N LEU A 524 14.11 26.90 -53.35
CA LEU A 524 13.64 27.27 -52.03
C LEU A 524 12.10 27.37 -52.01
N LEU A 525 11.46 26.60 -51.15
CA LEU A 525 10.00 26.58 -50.97
C LEU A 525 9.58 27.42 -49.76
N ALA A 526 10.33 27.33 -48.65
CA ALA A 526 10.08 28.11 -47.44
C ALA A 526 11.36 28.24 -46.60
N SER A 527 11.43 29.30 -45.81
CA SER A 527 12.38 29.44 -44.70
C SER A 527 11.61 29.51 -43.39
N ILE A 528 12.24 29.03 -42.32
CA ILE A 528 11.64 28.98 -40.99
C ILE A 528 12.65 29.47 -39.95
N ARG A 529 12.11 30.16 -38.95
CA ARG A 529 12.74 30.40 -37.66
C ARG A 529 11.81 29.94 -36.55
N GLN A 530 12.27 29.02 -35.71
CA GLN A 530 11.50 28.44 -34.62
C GLN A 530 12.28 28.56 -33.30
N TYR A 531 11.57 28.86 -32.21
CA TYR A 531 12.16 28.92 -30.87
C TYR A 531 11.70 27.71 -30.07
N ALA A 532 12.64 26.89 -29.63
CA ALA A 532 12.32 25.72 -28.82
C ALA A 532 12.74 25.95 -27.38
N THR A 533 11.87 25.65 -26.42
CA THR A 533 12.34 25.58 -25.03
C THR A 533 12.85 24.18 -24.80
N VAL A 534 14.11 24.07 -24.40
CA VAL A 534 14.65 22.82 -23.89
C VAL A 534 14.49 22.88 -22.39
N VAL A 535 13.74 21.95 -21.82
CA VAL A 535 13.62 21.81 -20.37
C VAL A 535 14.46 20.60 -20.00
N PRO A 536 15.71 20.80 -19.53
CA PRO A 536 16.52 19.70 -19.01
C PRO A 536 15.79 19.09 -17.83
N TRP A 537 15.68 17.78 -17.78
CA TRP A 537 14.99 17.06 -16.69
C TRP A 537 15.55 17.41 -15.30
N ALA A 538 16.83 17.78 -15.22
CA ALA A 538 17.49 18.21 -13.98
C ALA A 538 16.97 19.54 -13.37
N MET A 539 16.13 20.31 -14.07
CA MET A 539 15.48 21.50 -13.50
C MET A 539 14.08 21.15 -13.01
N ASN A 540 13.93 21.02 -11.68
CA ASN A 540 12.65 20.85 -10.97
C ASN A 540 11.53 21.68 -11.63
N ASP A 541 10.34 21.07 -11.81
CA ASP A 541 9.09 21.65 -12.37
C ASP A 541 8.78 23.10 -11.97
N ILE A 542 9.29 23.54 -10.81
CA ILE A 542 9.20 24.89 -10.27
C ILE A 542 9.88 25.95 -11.16
N GLN A 543 11.04 25.65 -11.75
CA GLN A 543 11.71 26.60 -12.66
C GLN A 543 11.07 26.61 -14.05
N ALA A 544 10.63 25.47 -14.57
CA ALA A 544 9.90 25.38 -15.82
C ALA A 544 8.55 26.15 -15.77
N GLN A 545 7.83 26.05 -14.64
CA GLN A 545 6.59 26.83 -14.42
C GLN A 545 6.85 28.31 -14.17
N LYS A 546 7.93 28.69 -13.49
CA LYS A 546 8.31 30.10 -13.33
C LYS A 546 8.65 30.75 -14.67
N ALA A 547 9.40 30.05 -15.55
CA ALA A 547 9.73 30.53 -16.88
C ALA A 547 8.52 30.67 -17.81
N THR A 548 7.45 29.87 -17.61
CA THR A 548 6.19 30.02 -18.38
C THR A 548 5.24 31.07 -17.79
N LYS A 549 5.21 31.27 -16.47
CA LYS A 549 4.33 32.28 -15.83
C LYS A 549 4.88 33.71 -15.85
N SER A 550 6.19 33.92 -16.01
CA SER A 550 6.75 35.28 -16.06
C SER A 550 6.59 35.98 -17.41
N HIS A 551 6.02 35.31 -18.42
CA HIS A 551 6.01 35.79 -19.82
C HIS A 551 4.70 35.58 -20.58
N LEU A 552 3.62 35.20 -19.89
CA LEU A 552 2.23 35.44 -20.29
C LEU A 552 1.70 36.60 -19.45
#